data_AF-A0A820Y4S6-F1
#
_entry.id   AF-A0A820Y4S6-F1
#
_cell.length_a   1.000
_cell.length_b   1.000
_cell.length_c   1.000
_cell.angle_alpha   90.00
_cell.angle_beta   90.00
_cell.angle_gamma   90.00
#
_symmetry.space_group_name_H-M   'P 1'
#
loop_
_entity.id
_entity.type
_entity.pdbx_description
1 polymer ?
#
loop_
_entity_poly.entity_id
_entity_poly.type
_entity_poly.pdbx_seq_one_letter_code
_entity_poly.pdbx_strand_id
1 'polypeptide(L)'
;MKLFTCCIFLLVNIISARDWLVDKITDQTTIGKTSLGTLLLSNTLISREFLLDPDFATIDFRDLHETNSSILRCVKPEAAITLDGIEYNIGGVLPNTQCAYFNRTDFWKTKSLDTKAFHFSTYEVGVPKAPFAYTPKRFAPADIE
;
A
#
# COMPACT_ATOMS: atom_id res chain seq x y z
N MET A 1 52.91 27.47 20.32
CA MET A 1 51.68 26.66 20.44
C MET A 1 50.56 27.36 19.71
N LYS A 2 50.20 26.91 18.49
CA LYS A 2 49.00 27.37 17.77
C LYS A 2 48.09 26.16 17.63
N LEU A 3 46.97 26.16 18.35
CA LEU A 3 45.90 25.18 18.18
C LEU A 3 45.21 25.47 16.84
N PHE A 4 45.28 24.52 15.91
CA PHE A 4 44.45 24.52 14.72
C PHE A 4 43.12 23.85 15.08
N THR A 5 42.10 24.66 15.36
CA THR A 5 40.71 24.19 15.45
C THR A 5 40.23 23.93 14.03
N CYS A 6 40.19 22.66 13.64
CA CYS A 6 39.61 22.22 12.38
C CYS A 6 38.08 22.25 12.52
N CYS A 7 37.44 23.32 12.05
CA CYS A 7 35.99 23.35 11.86
C CYS A 7 35.61 22.43 10.70
N ILE A 8 35.17 21.22 11.03
CA ILE A 8 34.51 20.32 10.07
C ILE A 8 33.16 20.95 9.74
N PHE A 9 33.05 21.58 8.57
CA PHE A 9 31.75 21.96 7.99
C PHE A 9 31.07 20.68 7.47
N LEU A 10 30.08 20.20 8.22
CA LEU A 10 29.18 19.16 7.73
C LEU A 10 28.28 19.81 6.66
N LEU A 11 28.53 19.54 5.38
CA LEU A 11 27.59 19.87 4.32
C LEU A 11 26.37 18.96 4.47
N VAL A 12 25.35 19.44 5.19
CA VAL A 12 24.03 18.83 5.20
C VAL A 12 23.43 19.07 3.81
N ASN A 13 23.47 18.04 2.96
CA ASN A 13 22.66 18.04 1.75
C ASN A 13 21.20 17.91 2.20
N ILE A 14 20.49 19.03 2.26
CA ILE A 14 19.04 19.01 2.36
C ILE A 14 18.55 18.59 0.97
N ILE A 15 18.37 17.28 0.77
CA ILE A 15 17.56 16.78 -0.33
C ILE A 15 16.15 17.26 -0.02
N SER A 16 15.74 18.37 -0.63
CA SER A 16 14.34 18.76 -0.63
C SER A 16 13.59 17.66 -1.36
N ALA A 17 12.69 16.97 -0.66
CA ALA A 17 11.77 16.05 -1.30
C ALA A 17 11.07 16.81 -2.43
N ARG A 18 11.09 16.25 -3.64
CA ARG A 18 10.46 16.85 -4.82
C ARG A 18 8.98 17.07 -4.49
N ASP A 19 8.49 18.29 -4.65
CA ASP A 19 7.10 18.60 -4.35
C ASP A 19 6.21 18.07 -5.48
N TRP A 20 5.56 16.94 -5.22
CA TRP A 20 4.72 16.24 -6.20
C TRP A 20 3.44 17.02 -6.55
N LEU A 21 3.07 18.04 -5.77
CA LEU A 21 1.96 18.94 -6.10
C LEU A 21 2.33 19.94 -7.21
N VAL A 22 3.62 20.23 -7.36
CA VAL A 22 4.14 21.19 -8.34
C VAL A 22 4.80 20.47 -9.52
N ASP A 23 5.60 19.45 -9.21
CA ASP A 23 6.39 18.73 -10.19
C ASP A 23 5.70 17.45 -10.66
N LYS A 24 5.72 17.24 -11.99
CA LYS A 24 5.25 15.97 -12.57
C LYS A 24 6.11 14.80 -12.11
N ILE A 25 5.47 13.81 -11.51
CA ILE A 25 6.09 12.52 -11.18
C ILE A 25 6.28 11.71 -12.46
N THR A 26 7.52 11.30 -12.69
CA THR A 26 7.94 10.48 -13.83
C THR A 26 8.42 9.10 -13.42
N ASP A 27 8.43 8.82 -12.10
CA ASP A 27 8.85 7.54 -11.56
C ASP A 27 7.88 6.44 -11.99
N GLN A 28 8.42 5.30 -12.40
CA GLN A 28 7.61 4.17 -12.78
C GLN A 28 7.05 3.45 -11.56
N THR A 29 5.79 3.01 -11.67
CA THR A 29 5.19 2.13 -10.67
C THR A 29 5.83 0.75 -10.77
N THR A 30 6.16 0.16 -9.63
CA THR A 30 6.79 -1.15 -9.50
C THR A 30 5.92 -2.09 -8.69
N ILE A 31 5.93 -3.36 -9.05
CA ILE A 31 5.25 -4.43 -8.31
C ILE A 31 6.17 -5.65 -8.24
N GLY A 32 6.35 -6.22 -7.06
CA GLY A 32 7.29 -7.33 -6.87
C GLY A 32 7.10 -8.08 -5.56
N LYS A 33 7.59 -9.32 -5.52
CA LYS A 33 7.59 -10.12 -4.29
C LYS A 33 8.68 -9.64 -3.34
N THR A 34 8.36 -9.59 -2.05
CA THR A 34 9.33 -9.31 -0.98
C THR A 34 10.01 -10.61 -0.52
N SER A 35 11.02 -10.48 0.35
CA SER A 35 11.64 -11.63 1.02
C SER A 35 10.68 -12.40 1.94
N LEU A 36 9.57 -11.78 2.36
CA LEU A 36 8.53 -12.42 3.17
C LEU A 36 7.49 -13.18 2.33
N GLY A 37 7.62 -13.18 0.99
CA GLY A 37 6.63 -13.76 0.08
C GLY A 37 5.38 -12.91 -0.13
N THR A 38 5.35 -11.70 0.44
CA THR A 38 4.30 -10.69 0.22
C THR A 38 4.50 -9.97 -1.11
N LEU A 39 3.49 -9.26 -1.59
CA LEU A 39 3.52 -8.49 -2.83
C LEU A 39 3.58 -6.99 -2.51
N LEU A 40 4.61 -6.28 -2.97
CA LEU A 40 4.78 -4.85 -2.76
C LEU A 40 4.50 -4.10 -4.06
N LEU A 41 3.54 -3.18 -4.02
CA LEU A 41 3.25 -2.20 -5.07
C LEU A 41 3.74 -0.82 -4.61
N SER A 42 4.49 -0.10 -5.43
CA SER A 42 5.04 1.22 -5.07
C SER A 42 5.19 2.14 -6.27
N ASN A 43 4.92 3.43 -6.08
CA ASN A 43 5.12 4.48 -7.09
C ASN A 43 5.98 5.65 -6.58
N THR A 44 6.92 5.36 -5.67
CA THR A 44 7.82 6.31 -4.97
C THR A 44 7.16 7.30 -4.01
N LEU A 45 5.89 7.66 -4.22
CA LEU A 45 5.12 8.48 -3.27
C LEU A 45 4.51 7.62 -2.16
N ILE A 46 3.93 6.49 -2.54
CA ILE A 46 3.27 5.56 -1.64
C ILE A 46 3.63 4.12 -1.97
N SER A 47 3.50 3.25 -0.99
CA SER A 47 3.56 1.81 -1.22
C SER A 47 2.48 1.05 -0.48
N ARG A 48 2.03 -0.04 -1.09
CA ARG A 48 1.06 -0.98 -0.50
C ARG A 48 1.65 -2.37 -0.54
N GLU A 49 1.64 -3.04 0.61
CA GLU A 49 2.12 -4.42 0.76
C GLU A 49 0.93 -5.36 1.00
N PHE A 50 0.87 -6.45 0.24
CA PHE A 50 -0.19 -7.45 0.29
C PHE A 50 0.33 -8.80 0.77
N LEU A 51 -0.38 -9.41 1.72
CA LEU A 51 -0.25 -10.82 2.02
C LEU A 51 -0.79 -11.64 0.85
N LEU A 52 -0.11 -12.74 0.51
CA LEU A 52 -0.59 -13.71 -0.48
C LEU A 52 -0.87 -15.10 0.12
N ASP A 53 -0.39 -15.36 1.34
CA ASP A 53 -0.49 -16.64 2.04
C ASP A 53 -0.68 -16.40 3.55
N PRO A 54 -1.66 -17.04 4.22
CA PRO A 54 -2.58 -18.06 3.70
C PRO A 54 -3.75 -17.51 2.86
N ASP A 55 -3.89 -16.19 2.77
CA ASP A 55 -4.97 -15.53 2.01
C ASP A 55 -4.55 -14.08 1.69
N PHE A 56 -5.38 -13.35 0.93
CA PHE A 56 -5.10 -11.98 0.49
C PHE A 56 -5.54 -10.94 1.51
N ALA A 57 -4.62 -10.04 1.86
CA ALA A 57 -4.92 -8.89 2.69
C ALA A 57 -3.92 -7.75 2.44
N THR A 58 -4.37 -6.50 2.54
CA THR A 58 -3.44 -5.37 2.63
C THR A 58 -2.83 -5.35 4.03
N ILE A 59 -1.52 -5.49 4.15
CA ILE A 59 -0.79 -5.57 5.43
C ILE A 59 0.14 -4.39 5.67
N ASP A 60 0.34 -3.54 4.67
CA ASP A 60 0.93 -2.23 4.87
C ASP A 60 0.41 -1.25 3.83
N PHE A 61 0.25 0.00 4.23
CA PHE A 61 0.05 1.12 3.33
C PHE A 61 0.88 2.27 3.88
N ARG A 62 1.90 2.69 3.13
CA ARG A 62 2.94 3.59 3.61
C ARG A 62 3.00 4.83 2.73
N ASP A 63 3.10 5.97 3.39
CA ASP A 63 3.54 7.22 2.78
C ASP A 63 5.07 7.20 2.75
N LEU A 64 5.66 7.25 1.56
CA LEU A 64 7.11 7.25 1.35
C LEU A 64 7.67 8.66 1.16
N HIS A 65 6.81 9.66 0.94
CA HIS A 65 7.22 11.01 0.58
C HIS A 65 7.43 11.92 1.80
N GLU A 66 6.46 11.98 2.72
CA GLU A 66 6.56 12.90 3.86
C GLU A 66 7.15 12.21 5.10
N THR A 67 6.46 11.20 5.60
CA THR A 67 6.73 10.64 6.95
C THR A 67 7.47 9.31 6.93
N ASN A 68 7.56 8.65 5.77
CA ASN A 68 8.03 7.28 5.64
C ASN A 68 7.37 6.32 6.65
N SER A 69 6.06 6.49 6.87
CA SER A 69 5.32 5.81 7.93
C SER A 69 4.10 5.05 7.41
N SER A 70 3.74 3.98 8.10
CA SER A 70 2.52 3.24 7.80
C SER A 70 1.30 4.06 8.21
N ILE A 71 0.38 4.26 7.27
CA ILE A 71 -0.91 4.89 7.46
C ILE A 71 -2.04 3.86 7.59
N LEU A 72 -1.73 2.56 7.48
CA LEU A 72 -2.70 1.48 7.64
C LEU A 72 -3.13 1.35 9.11
N ARG A 73 -4.45 1.33 9.35
CA ARG A 73 -5.01 1.24 10.72
C ARG A 73 -5.66 -0.10 11.04
N CYS A 74 -6.06 -0.84 10.02
CA CYS A 74 -6.85 -2.04 10.17
C CYS A 74 -6.76 -2.88 8.90
N VAL A 75 -6.93 -4.19 9.06
CA VAL A 75 -7.19 -5.14 7.99
C VAL A 75 -8.62 -5.63 8.13
N LYS A 76 -9.37 -5.64 7.02
CA LYS A 76 -10.73 -6.19 6.96
C LYS A 76 -10.87 -7.01 5.68
N PRO A 77 -11.89 -7.90 5.60
CA PRO A 77 -12.31 -8.49 4.34
C PRO A 77 -12.55 -7.40 3.28
N GLU A 78 -12.32 -7.74 2.02
CA GLU A 78 -12.55 -6.85 0.87
C GLU A 78 -14.03 -6.49 0.74
N ALA A 79 -14.90 -7.47 0.98
CA ALA A 79 -16.33 -7.33 1.01
C ALA A 79 -16.96 -8.44 1.87
N ALA A 80 -18.27 -8.34 2.09
CA ALA A 80 -19.10 -9.41 2.63
C ALA A 80 -20.29 -9.60 1.69
N ILE A 81 -20.66 -10.85 1.41
CA ILE A 81 -21.81 -11.20 0.59
C ILE A 81 -22.73 -12.16 1.33
N THR A 82 -24.03 -12.10 1.04
CA THR A 82 -25.02 -13.01 1.62
C THR A 82 -25.56 -13.96 0.56
N LEU A 83 -25.42 -15.27 0.77
CA LEU A 83 -25.97 -16.32 -0.09
C LEU A 83 -26.91 -17.18 0.74
N ASP A 84 -28.16 -17.32 0.29
CA ASP A 84 -29.21 -18.10 0.99
C ASP A 84 -29.38 -17.72 2.47
N GLY A 85 -29.20 -16.44 2.79
CA GLY A 85 -29.30 -15.91 4.16
C GLY A 85 -28.06 -16.11 5.04
N ILE A 86 -26.98 -16.69 4.51
CA ILE A 86 -25.70 -16.88 5.19
C ILE A 86 -24.71 -15.83 4.70
N GLU A 87 -24.06 -15.11 5.61
CA GLU A 87 -23.02 -14.13 5.30
C GLU A 87 -21.64 -14.79 5.14
N TYR A 88 -20.92 -14.39 4.10
CA TYR A 88 -19.60 -14.87 3.73
C TYR A 88 -18.66 -13.69 3.49
N ASN A 89 -17.49 -13.72 4.11
CA ASN A 89 -16.43 -12.74 3.86
C ASN A 89 -15.75 -13.04 2.51
N ILE A 90 -15.40 -11.99 1.78
CA ILE A 90 -14.45 -12.04 0.65
C ILE A 90 -13.08 -11.66 1.19
N GLY A 91 -12.19 -12.64 1.26
CA GLY A 91 -10.94 -12.60 2.03
C GLY A 91 -11.12 -13.20 3.42
N GLY A 92 -10.38 -14.28 3.69
CA GLY A 92 -10.46 -15.07 4.93
C GLY A 92 -9.46 -14.70 6.01
N VAL A 93 -8.63 -13.66 5.81
CA VAL A 93 -7.68 -13.23 6.85
C VAL A 93 -8.43 -12.65 8.04
N LEU A 94 -8.32 -13.33 9.19
CA LEU A 94 -8.76 -12.81 10.48
C LEU A 94 -7.54 -12.19 11.19
N PRO A 95 -7.41 -10.85 11.21
CA PRO A 95 -6.20 -10.20 11.68
C PRO A 95 -5.98 -10.32 13.19
N ASN A 96 -7.04 -10.50 13.98
CA ASN A 96 -6.98 -10.58 15.45
C ASN A 96 -6.23 -9.40 16.09
N THR A 97 -6.31 -8.22 15.47
CA THR A 97 -5.70 -6.95 15.93
C THR A 97 -6.75 -5.85 16.04
N GLN A 98 -6.50 -4.87 16.91
CA GLN A 98 -7.33 -3.67 17.03
C GLN A 98 -7.30 -2.79 15.76
N CYS A 99 -8.37 -2.04 15.53
CA CYS A 99 -8.53 -1.17 14.34
C CYS A 99 -8.02 0.27 14.56
N ALA A 100 -7.61 0.63 15.78
CA ALA A 100 -7.11 1.98 16.08
C ALA A 100 -5.69 2.19 15.53
N TYR A 101 -4.87 1.15 15.60
CA TYR A 101 -3.50 1.09 15.09
C TYR A 101 -3.16 -0.34 14.70
N PHE A 102 -2.72 -0.54 13.45
CA PHE A 102 -2.41 -1.87 12.96
C PHE A 102 -1.00 -2.30 13.41
N ASN A 103 -0.93 -3.15 14.44
CA ASN A 103 0.32 -3.73 14.87
C ASN A 103 0.69 -4.93 13.99
N ARG A 104 1.60 -4.72 13.03
CA ARG A 104 2.09 -5.77 12.13
C ARG A 104 2.73 -6.94 12.88
N THR A 105 3.44 -6.67 13.98
CA THR A 105 4.10 -7.72 14.78
C THR A 105 3.09 -8.65 15.41
N ASP A 106 2.00 -8.10 15.96
CA ASP A 106 0.94 -8.91 16.55
C ASP A 106 0.18 -9.66 15.46
N PHE A 107 -0.16 -8.99 14.36
CA PHE A 107 -0.81 -9.62 13.20
C PHE A 107 -0.06 -10.89 12.73
N TRP A 108 1.27 -10.83 12.58
CA TRP A 108 2.04 -11.99 12.14
C TRP A 108 1.95 -13.18 13.10
N LYS A 109 1.81 -12.92 14.41
CA LYS A 109 1.71 -13.93 15.47
C LYS A 109 0.31 -14.48 15.65
N THR A 110 -0.72 -13.63 15.50
CA THR A 110 -2.09 -13.96 15.92
C THR A 110 -3.05 -14.20 14.78
N LYS A 111 -2.72 -13.79 13.54
CA LYS A 111 -3.62 -13.95 12.40
C LYS A 111 -4.06 -15.41 12.24
N SER A 112 -5.33 -15.59 11.92
CA SER A 112 -5.93 -16.88 11.62
C SER A 112 -6.72 -16.81 10.32
N LEU A 113 -7.24 -17.95 9.89
CA LEU A 113 -7.99 -18.08 8.64
C LEU A 113 -9.46 -18.44 8.94
N ASP A 114 -10.39 -17.70 8.34
CA ASP A 114 -11.81 -18.06 8.31
C ASP A 114 -12.06 -19.07 7.19
N THR A 115 -12.25 -20.34 7.54
CA THR A 115 -12.43 -21.43 6.57
C THR A 115 -13.71 -21.37 5.76
N LYS A 116 -14.65 -20.48 6.12
CA LYS A 116 -15.91 -20.29 5.39
C LYS A 116 -15.84 -19.14 4.39
N ALA A 117 -14.79 -18.34 4.43
CA ALA A 117 -14.65 -17.19 3.55
C ALA A 117 -14.36 -17.61 2.10
N PHE A 118 -14.59 -16.68 1.16
CA PHE A 118 -14.03 -16.78 -0.17
C PHE A 118 -12.53 -16.48 -0.09
N HIS A 119 -11.74 -17.49 -0.40
CA HIS A 119 -10.28 -17.44 -0.29
C HIS A 119 -9.64 -16.97 -1.59
N PHE A 120 -8.53 -16.26 -1.43
CA PHE A 120 -7.65 -15.87 -2.51
C PHE A 120 -7.15 -17.08 -3.30
N SER A 121 -7.19 -16.96 -4.63
CA SER A 121 -6.70 -17.99 -5.55
C SER A 121 -5.50 -17.51 -6.34
N THR A 122 -5.66 -16.42 -7.09
CA THR A 122 -4.63 -15.90 -7.99
C THR A 122 -4.74 -14.38 -8.14
N TYR A 123 -3.67 -13.76 -8.63
CA TYR A 123 -3.65 -12.37 -9.06
C TYR A 123 -3.02 -12.24 -10.44
N GLU A 124 -3.37 -11.17 -11.15
CA GLU A 124 -2.72 -10.76 -12.39
C GLU A 124 -2.21 -9.32 -12.27
N VAL A 125 -1.15 -9.02 -13.02
CA VAL A 125 -0.60 -7.68 -13.14
C VAL A 125 -0.72 -7.26 -14.59
N GLY A 126 -1.32 -6.10 -14.83
CA GLY A 126 -1.54 -5.59 -16.17
C GLY A 126 -1.68 -4.08 -16.19
N VAL A 127 -1.82 -3.55 -17.40
CA VAL A 127 -2.11 -2.12 -17.60
C VAL A 127 -3.55 -1.86 -17.12
N PRO A 128 -3.79 -0.82 -16.29
CA PRO A 128 -5.13 -0.44 -15.89
C PRO A 128 -6.03 -0.20 -17.10
N LYS A 129 -7.21 -0.84 -17.11
CA LYS A 129 -8.22 -0.64 -18.14
C LYS A 129 -9.42 0.05 -17.51
N ALA A 130 -9.88 1.14 -18.11
CA ALA A 130 -11.07 1.82 -17.65
C ALA A 130 -12.28 0.87 -17.75
N PRO A 131 -13.08 0.69 -16.67
CA PRO A 131 -14.25 -0.18 -16.71
C PRO A 131 -15.35 0.36 -17.64
N PHE A 132 -15.38 1.68 -17.84
CA PHE A 132 -16.29 2.37 -18.72
C PHE A 132 -15.51 3.40 -19.54
N ALA A 133 -15.90 3.60 -20.79
CA ALA A 133 -15.31 4.64 -21.63
C ALA A 133 -15.59 6.03 -21.05
N TYR A 134 -14.56 6.86 -20.93
CA TYR A 134 -14.73 8.25 -20.54
C TYR A 134 -15.24 9.06 -21.74
N THR A 135 -16.38 9.72 -21.59
CA THR A 135 -16.91 10.66 -22.58
C THR A 135 -17.07 12.02 -21.91
N PRO A 136 -16.16 12.97 -22.14
CA PRO A 136 -16.23 14.27 -21.48
C PRO A 136 -17.52 15.00 -21.90
N LYS A 137 -18.22 15.57 -20.92
CA LYS A 137 -19.38 16.45 -21.16
C LYS A 137 -19.03 17.87 -20.71
N ARG A 138 -19.34 18.85 -21.56
CA ARG A 138 -19.32 20.31 -21.34
C ARG A 138 -18.36 20.81 -20.24
N PHE A 139 -17.20 21.34 -20.66
CA PHE A 139 -16.12 21.83 -19.79
C PHE A 139 -15.39 20.76 -18.95
N ALA A 140 -15.79 19.49 -19.04
CA ALA A 140 -14.96 18.40 -18.52
C ALA A 140 -13.63 18.35 -19.29
N PRO A 141 -12.51 18.07 -18.61
CA PRO A 141 -11.21 17.91 -19.25
C PRO A 141 -11.27 16.81 -20.31
N ALA A 142 -10.49 16.96 -21.38
CA ALA A 142 -10.29 15.88 -22.34
C ALA A 142 -9.62 14.69 -21.65
N ASP A 143 -9.84 13.49 -22.19
CA ASP A 143 -9.08 12.33 -21.73
C ASP A 143 -7.58 12.62 -21.94
N ILE A 144 -6.80 12.45 -20.89
CA ILE A 144 -5.37 12.77 -20.89
C ILE A 144 -4.67 11.43 -21.08
N GLU A 145 -4.28 11.13 -22.33
CA GLU A 145 -3.44 9.97 -22.65
C GLU A 145 -2.06 10.04 -21.98
#